data_AF-A0A969LMF5-F1
#
_entry.id   AF-A0A969LMF5-F1
#
_cell.length_a   1.000
_cell.length_b   1.000
_cell.length_c   1.000
_cell.angle_alpha   90.00
_cell.angle_beta   90.00
_cell.angle_gamma   90.00
#
_symmetry.space_group_name_H-M   'P 1'
#
loop_
_entity.id
_entity.type
_entity.pdbx_description
1 polymer ?
#
loop_
_entity_poly.entity_id
_entity_poly.type
_entity_poly.pdbx_seq_one_letter_code
_entity_poly.pdbx_strand_id
1 'polypeptide(L)'
;WGPDNHIWLTERSGKISRLNPSTGTVTPVITISEVAANGEGGLLGMVLHPDFSSSPQVFVVYNYNNGGNYREKVVRYTYNGTTLVNPFTVIDNINAASIHNGSRLVIINDKLFITTGDAANTSLPQNTSSVNGKILRLNLDGTIPADNPTSGNPVWSWGHRNPQGLVFANNIMYSSEHGPSNDDEINIIEKGRNYGWPDVEGFCNTGSEQNFCAANNVKEPIYTWTPTVATCGLDYYSSDRIPQWKNSLLLATLKKLPSLPVKTG
;
A
#
# COMPACT_ATOMS: atom_id res chain seq x y z
N TRP A 1 5.14 10.64 9.43
CA TRP A 1 6.07 11.73 9.80
C TRP A 1 6.80 12.14 8.54
N GLY A 2 6.82 13.42 8.20
CA GLY A 2 7.49 13.94 7.02
C GLY A 2 8.96 14.32 7.31
N PRO A 3 9.84 14.36 6.29
CA PRO A 3 11.22 14.83 6.46
C PRO A 3 11.33 16.29 6.92
N ASP A 4 10.23 17.04 6.85
CA ASP A 4 10.06 18.42 7.29
C ASP A 4 9.63 18.56 8.77
N ASN A 5 9.74 17.49 9.56
CA ASN A 5 9.32 17.41 10.97
C ASN A 5 7.83 17.70 11.23
N HIS A 6 6.98 17.53 10.22
CA HIS A 6 5.53 17.61 10.38
C HIS A 6 4.86 16.25 10.18
N ILE A 7 3.70 16.05 10.78
CA ILE A 7 2.85 14.90 10.48
C ILE A 7 1.92 15.31 9.34
N TRP A 8 2.06 14.66 8.19
CA TRP A 8 1.15 14.84 7.07
C TRP A 8 0.01 13.84 7.17
N LEU A 9 -1.21 14.33 6.95
CA LEU A 9 -2.45 13.59 7.15
C LEU A 9 -3.27 13.62 5.87
N THR A 10 -3.71 12.45 5.41
CA THR A 10 -4.80 12.33 4.44
C THR A 10 -6.10 12.06 5.19
N GLU A 11 -7.17 12.73 4.78
CA GLU A 11 -8.53 12.43 5.18
C GLU A 11 -9.23 11.81 3.96
N ARG A 12 -9.92 10.67 4.15
CA ARG A 12 -10.51 9.88 3.04
C ARG A 12 -11.44 10.68 2.13
N SER A 13 -12.03 11.76 2.65
CA SER A 13 -12.88 12.70 1.91
C SER A 13 -12.12 13.63 0.94
N GLY A 14 -10.79 13.55 0.85
CA GLY A 14 -9.98 14.28 -0.14
C GLY A 14 -9.15 15.42 0.41
N LYS A 15 -9.06 15.58 1.73
CA LYS A 15 -8.31 16.67 2.36
C LYS A 15 -6.92 16.22 2.82
N ILE A 16 -5.93 17.08 2.63
CA ILE A 16 -4.57 16.92 3.15
C ILE A 16 -4.29 18.03 4.13
N SER A 17 -3.75 17.68 5.29
CA SER A 17 -3.35 18.63 6.33
C SER A 17 -1.95 18.31 6.85
N ARG A 18 -1.29 19.31 7.43
CA ARG A 18 -0.05 19.16 8.21
C ARG A 18 -0.30 19.46 9.66
N LEU A 19 0.17 18.60 10.54
CA LEU A 19 0.19 18.78 11.99
C LEU A 19 1.61 19.09 12.44
N ASN A 20 1.79 20.22 13.13
CA ASN A 20 3.01 20.50 13.86
C ASN A 20 2.96 19.74 15.21
N PRO A 21 3.84 18.75 15.42
CA PRO A 21 3.81 17.91 16.62
C PRO A 21 4.22 18.64 17.90
N SER A 22 4.95 19.76 17.80
CA SER A 22 5.38 20.56 18.96
C SER A 22 4.30 21.51 19.45
N THR A 23 3.47 22.05 18.55
CA THR A 23 2.41 23.02 18.90
C THR A 23 1.01 22.44 18.88
N GLY A 24 0.81 21.28 18.26
CA GLY A 24 -0.51 20.70 18.00
C GLY A 24 -1.28 21.40 16.87
N THR A 25 -0.68 22.39 16.19
CA THR A 25 -1.36 23.16 15.14
C THR A 25 -1.58 22.30 13.90
N VAL A 26 -2.83 22.24 13.43
CA VAL A 26 -3.21 21.58 12.17
C VAL A 26 -3.47 22.64 11.10
N THR A 27 -2.69 22.59 10.02
CA THR A 27 -2.81 23.50 8.88
C THR A 27 -3.32 22.73 7.66
N PRO A 28 -4.50 23.07 7.11
CA PRO A 28 -4.97 22.52 5.85
C PRO A 28 -3.98 22.87 4.73
N VAL A 29 -3.64 21.89 3.89
CA VAL A 29 -2.73 22.06 2.75
C VAL A 29 -3.51 22.16 1.45
N ILE A 30 -4.42 21.23 1.20
CA ILE A 30 -5.28 21.21 0.00
C ILE A 30 -6.52 20.34 0.26
N THR A 31 -7.61 20.65 -0.45
CA THR A 31 -8.71 19.71 -0.69
C THR A 31 -8.74 19.36 -2.17
N ILE A 32 -8.58 18.08 -2.50
CA ILE A 32 -8.61 17.59 -3.88
C ILE A 32 -10.07 17.30 -4.25
N SER A 33 -10.70 18.21 -4.98
CA SER A 33 -12.14 18.15 -5.30
C SER A 33 -12.55 16.96 -6.18
N GLU A 34 -11.60 16.34 -6.86
CA GLU A 34 -11.84 15.16 -7.72
C GLU A 34 -12.03 13.87 -6.92
N VAL A 35 -11.60 13.84 -5.65
CA VAL A 35 -11.69 12.64 -4.81
C VAL A 35 -13.15 12.24 -4.63
N ALA A 36 -13.44 10.96 -4.89
CA ALA A 36 -14.73 10.35 -4.64
C ALA A 36 -14.60 9.26 -3.56
N ALA A 37 -15.15 9.51 -2.37
CA ALA A 37 -15.19 8.52 -1.31
C ALA A 37 -16.35 7.54 -1.51
N ASN A 38 -16.06 6.24 -1.53
CA ASN A 38 -17.06 5.17 -1.65
C ASN A 38 -16.53 3.89 -0.98
N GLY A 39 -17.26 3.38 0.03
CA GLY A 39 -16.82 2.22 0.80
C GLY A 39 -15.45 2.43 1.45
N GLU A 40 -14.46 1.62 1.06
CA GLU A 40 -13.04 1.71 1.46
C GLU A 40 -12.28 2.82 0.72
N GLY A 41 -12.77 3.25 -0.45
CA GLY A 41 -12.07 4.20 -1.33
C GLY A 41 -12.22 5.67 -0.95
N GLY A 42 -11.32 6.50 -1.50
CA GLY A 42 -11.22 7.95 -1.28
C GLY A 42 -9.78 8.43 -1.47
N LEU A 43 -9.33 9.41 -0.69
CA LEU A 43 -7.91 9.78 -0.60
C LEU A 43 -7.21 8.93 0.45
N LEU A 44 -6.21 8.14 0.03
CA LEU A 44 -5.67 7.06 0.83
C LEU A 44 -4.18 7.25 1.12
N GLY A 45 -3.31 6.47 0.47
CA GLY A 45 -1.86 6.54 0.67
C GLY A 45 -1.27 7.87 0.24
N MET A 46 -0.23 8.26 0.98
CA MET A 46 0.59 9.43 0.70
C MET A 46 2.03 9.09 1.05
N VAL A 47 2.96 9.49 0.18
CA VAL A 47 4.39 9.42 0.45
C VAL A 47 5.06 10.70 -0.02
N LEU A 48 5.97 11.21 0.81
CA LEU A 48 6.81 12.35 0.50
C LEU A 48 8.11 11.84 -0.13
N HIS A 49 8.69 12.61 -1.04
CA HIS A 49 10.04 12.33 -1.51
C HIS A 49 11.02 12.20 -0.33
N PRO A 50 11.93 11.20 -0.31
CA PRO A 50 12.88 11.02 0.80
C PRO A 50 13.76 12.25 1.06
N ASP A 51 14.24 12.89 0.00
CA ASP A 51 14.87 14.24 0.07
C ASP A 51 13.82 15.33 -0.19
N PHE A 52 12.87 15.47 0.73
CA PHE A 52 11.76 16.42 0.58
C PHE A 52 12.23 17.88 0.56
N SER A 53 13.37 18.19 1.17
CA SER A 53 13.94 19.55 1.18
C SER A 53 14.40 20.01 -0.19
N SER A 54 15.05 19.12 -0.96
CA SER A 54 15.53 19.45 -2.31
C SER A 54 14.49 19.14 -3.39
N SER A 55 13.63 18.16 -3.13
CA SER A 55 12.57 17.72 -4.04
C SER A 55 11.25 17.68 -3.26
N PRO A 56 10.52 18.81 -3.13
CA PRO A 56 9.31 18.91 -2.32
C PRO A 56 8.10 18.24 -3.00
N GLN A 57 8.28 17.01 -3.47
CA GLN A 57 7.25 16.23 -4.15
C GLN A 57 6.46 15.40 -3.15
N VAL A 58 5.14 15.42 -3.31
CA VAL A 58 4.19 14.61 -2.54
C VAL A 58 3.40 13.77 -3.50
N PHE A 59 3.43 12.46 -3.31
CA PHE A 59 2.66 11.50 -4.10
C PHE A 59 1.46 11.06 -3.27
N VAL A 60 0.29 11.09 -3.88
CA VAL A 60 -0.96 10.63 -3.26
C VAL A 60 -1.69 9.69 -4.19
N VAL A 61 -2.36 8.71 -3.62
CA VAL A 61 -3.24 7.81 -4.34
C VAL A 61 -4.68 8.04 -3.88
N TYR A 62 -5.58 8.15 -4.85
CA TYR A 62 -6.98 8.36 -4.57
C TYR A 62 -7.91 7.81 -5.63
N ASN A 63 -9.14 7.58 -5.20
CA ASN A 63 -10.24 7.15 -6.05
C ASN A 63 -11.07 8.34 -6.55
N TYR A 64 -11.60 8.20 -7.76
CA TYR A 64 -12.36 9.24 -8.45
C TYR A 64 -13.39 8.63 -9.43
N ASN A 65 -14.30 9.47 -9.93
CA ASN A 65 -15.27 9.06 -10.95
C ASN A 65 -14.81 9.51 -12.34
N ASN A 66 -14.67 8.57 -13.28
CA ASN A 66 -14.32 8.83 -14.67
C ASN A 66 -15.43 8.32 -15.61
N GLY A 67 -16.25 9.23 -16.12
CA GLY A 67 -17.34 8.89 -17.05
C GLY A 67 -18.31 7.85 -16.48
N GLY A 68 -18.59 7.90 -15.18
CA GLY A 68 -19.45 6.94 -14.46
C GLY A 68 -18.73 5.71 -13.91
N ASN A 69 -17.44 5.52 -14.21
CA ASN A 69 -16.64 4.43 -13.65
C ASN A 69 -15.87 4.89 -12.40
N TYR A 70 -15.91 4.10 -11.34
CA TYR A 70 -15.06 4.31 -10.17
C TYR A 70 -13.64 3.81 -10.45
N ARG A 71 -12.65 4.69 -10.33
CA ARG A 71 -11.25 4.44 -10.69
C ARG A 71 -10.31 4.88 -9.58
N GLU A 72 -9.08 4.38 -9.61
CA GLU A 72 -7.96 4.82 -8.78
C GLU A 72 -6.87 5.43 -9.66
N LYS A 73 -6.14 6.41 -9.10
CA LYS A 73 -4.93 6.96 -9.72
C LYS A 73 -3.92 7.44 -8.68
N VAL A 74 -2.68 7.58 -9.11
CA VAL A 74 -1.61 8.21 -8.33
C VAL A 74 -1.26 9.55 -8.95
N VAL A 75 -1.22 10.59 -8.14
CA VAL A 75 -0.88 11.95 -8.55
C VAL A 75 0.26 12.48 -7.69
N ARG A 76 1.24 13.07 -8.35
CA ARG A 76 2.34 13.81 -7.75
C ARG A 76 2.00 15.29 -7.72
N TYR A 77 2.25 15.93 -6.59
CA TYR A 77 2.18 17.38 -6.41
C TYR A 77 3.55 17.93 -6.00
N THR A 78 3.73 19.24 -6.16
CA THR A 78 4.85 19.99 -5.58
C THR A 78 4.34 20.81 -4.40
N TYR A 79 4.99 20.71 -3.25
CA TYR A 79 4.72 21.56 -2.09
C TYR A 79 5.46 22.89 -2.22
N ASN A 80 4.74 24.01 -2.20
CA ASN A 80 5.33 25.35 -2.36
C ASN A 80 5.65 26.06 -1.03
N GLY A 81 5.61 25.33 0.09
CA GLY A 81 5.74 25.89 1.44
C GLY A 81 4.42 26.24 2.12
N THR A 82 3.31 26.25 1.37
CA THR A 82 1.95 26.53 1.91
C THR A 82 0.94 25.49 1.46
N THR A 83 0.86 25.21 0.16
CA THR A 83 -0.13 24.30 -0.45
C THR A 83 0.53 23.35 -1.45
N LEU A 84 -0.23 22.36 -1.93
CA LEU A 84 0.18 21.47 -3.01
C LEU A 84 -0.26 22.04 -4.36
N VAL A 85 0.68 22.15 -5.29
CA VAL A 85 0.49 22.71 -6.63
C VAL A 85 1.01 21.76 -7.71
N ASN A 86 0.77 22.09 -8.98
CA ASN A 86 1.31 21.38 -10.15
C ASN A 86 1.01 19.86 -10.14
N PRO A 87 -0.28 19.46 -10.15
CA PRO A 87 -0.64 18.06 -10.20
C PRO A 87 -0.08 17.40 -11.48
N PHE A 88 0.52 16.23 -11.31
CA PHE A 88 1.01 15.37 -12.38
C PHE A 88 0.53 13.94 -12.14
N THR A 89 -0.25 13.40 -13.06
CA THR A 89 -0.73 12.01 -12.97
C THR A 89 0.41 11.04 -13.29
N VAL A 90 0.76 10.19 -12.32
CA VAL A 90 1.84 9.20 -12.42
C VAL A 90 1.34 7.91 -13.06
N ILE A 91 0.16 7.46 -12.66
CA ILE A 91 -0.58 6.35 -13.25
C ILE A 91 -2.07 6.61 -13.05
N ASP A 92 -2.89 6.22 -14.03
CA ASP A 92 -4.32 6.50 -14.07
C ASP A 92 -5.14 5.26 -14.42
N ASN A 93 -6.45 5.37 -14.24
CA ASN A 93 -7.47 4.41 -14.70
C ASN A 93 -7.27 2.99 -14.15
N ILE A 94 -6.74 2.86 -12.94
CA ILE A 94 -6.71 1.59 -12.21
C ILE A 94 -8.15 1.24 -11.83
N ASN A 95 -8.57 -0.03 -11.96
CA ASN A 95 -9.92 -0.40 -11.55
C ASN A 95 -10.07 -0.19 -10.03
N ALA A 96 -11.18 0.39 -9.61
CA ALA A 96 -11.50 0.56 -8.20
C ALA A 96 -12.91 0.03 -7.94
N ALA A 97 -13.17 -0.33 -6.68
CA ALA A 97 -14.48 -0.73 -6.21
C ALA A 97 -14.75 -0.14 -4.82
N SER A 98 -15.94 -0.38 -4.26
CA SER A 98 -16.22 -0.01 -2.87
C SER A 98 -15.35 -0.77 -1.86
N ILE A 99 -14.65 -1.82 -2.29
CA ILE A 99 -13.69 -2.59 -1.51
C ILE A 99 -12.45 -2.89 -2.35
N HIS A 100 -11.33 -3.20 -1.69
CA HIS A 100 -10.12 -3.74 -2.30
C HIS A 100 -9.41 -2.80 -3.28
N ASN A 101 -9.08 -1.60 -2.82
CA ASN A 101 -8.31 -0.63 -3.62
C ASN A 101 -6.79 -0.67 -3.31
N GLY A 102 -6.37 -1.28 -2.19
CA GLY A 102 -4.96 -1.29 -1.76
C GLY A 102 -4.50 0.10 -1.32
N SER A 103 -3.75 0.79 -2.19
CA SER A 103 -3.45 2.22 -2.10
C SER A 103 -2.37 2.63 -1.09
N ARG A 104 -1.37 1.78 -0.81
CA ARG A 104 -0.17 2.17 -0.04
C ARG A 104 0.99 2.51 -0.99
N LEU A 105 1.77 3.53 -0.60
CA LEU A 105 2.89 4.04 -1.39
C LEU A 105 4.19 3.99 -0.58
N VAL A 106 5.30 3.65 -1.22
CA VAL A 106 6.65 3.84 -0.69
C VAL A 106 7.61 4.24 -1.80
N ILE A 107 8.60 5.08 -1.50
CA ILE A 107 9.67 5.43 -2.43
C ILE A 107 10.96 4.73 -1.98
N ILE A 108 11.57 3.96 -2.88
CA ILE A 108 12.82 3.23 -2.62
C ILE A 108 13.74 3.45 -3.81
N ASN A 109 14.95 3.98 -3.57
CA ASN A 109 15.96 4.22 -4.60
C ASN A 109 15.39 4.95 -5.84
N ASP A 110 14.67 6.05 -5.62
CA ASP A 110 13.99 6.86 -6.65
C ASP A 110 13.02 6.07 -7.53
N LYS A 111 12.34 5.09 -6.93
CA LYS A 111 11.26 4.33 -7.55
C LYS A 111 10.05 4.36 -6.64
N LEU A 112 8.88 4.60 -7.22
CA LEU A 112 7.62 4.57 -6.52
C LEU A 112 7.04 3.15 -6.58
N PHE A 113 6.78 2.58 -5.41
CA PHE A 113 6.02 1.34 -5.28
C PHE A 113 4.60 1.64 -4.82
N ILE A 114 3.64 0.93 -5.42
CA ILE A 114 2.21 1.16 -5.26
C ILE A 114 1.54 -0.18 -5.01
N THR A 115 0.78 -0.31 -3.92
CA THR A 115 -0.09 -1.46 -3.73
C THR A 115 -1.44 -1.22 -4.42
N THR A 116 -1.97 -2.21 -5.12
CA THR A 116 -3.31 -2.17 -5.72
C THR A 116 -4.08 -3.42 -5.34
N GLY A 117 -5.33 -3.25 -4.93
CA GLY A 117 -6.22 -4.38 -4.67
C GLY A 117 -6.86 -4.94 -5.94
N ASP A 118 -7.55 -6.07 -5.79
CA ASP A 118 -8.23 -6.77 -6.88
C ASP A 118 -9.53 -6.07 -7.36
N ALA A 119 -9.94 -4.99 -6.68
CA ALA A 119 -11.17 -4.25 -6.94
C ALA A 119 -12.42 -5.15 -6.98
N ALA A 120 -12.50 -6.13 -6.08
CA ALA A 120 -13.55 -7.16 -6.00
C ALA A 120 -13.64 -8.06 -7.24
N ASN A 121 -12.58 -8.14 -8.04
CA ASN A 121 -12.50 -9.02 -9.21
C ASN A 121 -11.30 -9.96 -9.10
N THR A 122 -11.57 -11.17 -8.61
CA THR A 122 -10.58 -12.22 -8.35
C THR A 122 -9.91 -12.78 -9.61
N SER A 123 -10.36 -12.43 -10.82
CA SER A 123 -9.68 -12.81 -12.06
C SER A 123 -8.47 -11.93 -12.40
N LEU A 124 -8.33 -10.76 -11.77
CA LEU A 124 -7.27 -9.79 -12.06
C LEU A 124 -5.91 -10.07 -11.39
N PRO A 125 -5.84 -10.55 -10.14
CA PRO A 125 -4.59 -10.81 -9.41
C PRO A 125 -3.59 -11.68 -10.17
N GLN A 126 -4.04 -12.78 -10.79
CA GLN A 126 -3.18 -13.66 -11.60
C GLN A 126 -2.94 -13.14 -13.02
N ASN A 127 -3.77 -12.23 -13.53
CA ASN A 127 -3.56 -11.61 -14.83
C ASN A 127 -2.47 -10.54 -14.77
N THR A 128 -1.27 -10.84 -15.27
CA THR A 128 -0.12 -9.93 -15.29
C THR A 128 -0.19 -8.82 -16.34
N SER A 129 -1.20 -8.84 -17.20
CA SER A 129 -1.54 -7.70 -18.09
C SER A 129 -2.43 -6.66 -17.39
N SER A 130 -2.96 -6.97 -16.20
CA SER A 130 -3.69 -6.04 -15.35
C SER A 130 -2.77 -5.38 -14.32
N VAL A 131 -3.17 -4.20 -13.83
CA VAL A 131 -2.53 -3.50 -12.72
C VAL A 131 -3.26 -3.69 -11.38
N ASN A 132 -4.33 -4.47 -11.33
CA ASN A 132 -5.09 -4.76 -10.10
C ASN A 132 -4.63 -6.06 -9.42
N GLY A 133 -4.60 -6.07 -8.10
CA GLY A 133 -4.07 -7.17 -7.30
C GLY A 133 -2.57 -7.33 -7.45
N LYS A 134 -1.84 -6.20 -7.39
CA LYS A 134 -0.40 -6.09 -7.69
C LYS A 134 0.32 -5.27 -6.63
N ILE A 135 1.64 -5.43 -6.60
CA ILE A 135 2.53 -4.32 -6.23
C ILE A 135 3.18 -3.84 -7.53
N LEU A 136 3.06 -2.55 -7.81
CA LEU A 136 3.63 -1.90 -8.99
C LEU A 136 4.94 -1.20 -8.63
N ARG A 137 5.82 -1.00 -9.62
CA ARG A 137 7.05 -0.21 -9.53
C ARG A 137 7.18 0.71 -10.75
N LEU A 138 7.21 2.01 -10.49
CA LEU A 138 7.34 3.08 -11.48
C LEU A 138 8.53 3.99 -11.15
N ASN A 139 9.04 4.70 -12.16
CA ASN A 139 9.85 5.90 -11.92
C ASN A 139 8.96 7.02 -11.35
N LEU A 140 9.57 8.00 -10.69
CA LEU A 140 8.86 9.15 -10.08
C LEU A 140 8.15 10.06 -11.10
N ASP A 141 8.45 9.90 -12.39
CA ASP A 141 7.81 10.57 -13.52
C ASP A 141 6.73 9.71 -14.21
N GLY A 142 6.41 8.52 -13.66
CA GLY A 142 5.41 7.60 -14.20
C GLY A 142 5.90 6.69 -15.32
N THR A 143 7.15 6.84 -15.77
CA THR A 143 7.73 5.89 -16.73
C THR A 143 8.02 4.54 -16.08
N ILE A 144 8.05 3.47 -16.88
CA ILE A 144 8.30 2.11 -16.38
C ILE A 144 9.81 1.85 -16.35
N PRO A 145 10.40 1.44 -15.21
CA PRO A 145 11.80 1.06 -15.16
C PRO A 145 12.13 -0.11 -16.09
N ALA A 146 13.20 0.02 -16.87
CA ALA A 146 13.63 -1.03 -17.82
C ALA A 146 14.05 -2.33 -17.14
N ASP A 147 14.40 -2.28 -15.86
CA ASP A 147 14.78 -3.41 -15.02
C ASP A 147 13.59 -4.01 -14.25
N ASN A 148 12.34 -3.68 -14.58
CA ASN A 148 11.18 -4.41 -14.03
C ASN A 148 11.18 -5.90 -14.45
N PRO A 149 10.45 -6.79 -13.74
CA PRO A 149 10.40 -8.22 -14.08
C PRO A 149 10.05 -8.50 -15.54
N THR A 150 9.12 -7.71 -16.09
CA THR A 150 8.69 -7.77 -17.48
C THR A 150 8.88 -6.39 -18.12
N SER A 151 9.60 -6.34 -19.25
CA SER A 151 9.88 -5.09 -19.95
C SER A 151 8.59 -4.38 -20.37
N GLY A 152 8.51 -3.07 -20.12
CA GLY A 152 7.33 -2.26 -20.46
C GLY A 152 6.10 -2.54 -19.59
N ASN A 153 6.24 -3.25 -18.47
CA ASN A 153 5.16 -3.56 -17.54
C ASN A 153 5.47 -3.02 -16.12
N PRO A 154 4.55 -2.29 -15.46
CA PRO A 154 4.79 -1.74 -14.13
C PRO A 154 4.72 -2.78 -13.01
N VAL A 155 4.26 -4.01 -13.26
CA VAL A 155 4.10 -5.05 -12.24
C VAL A 155 5.45 -5.47 -11.65
N TRP A 156 5.57 -5.32 -10.33
CA TRP A 156 6.70 -5.82 -9.54
C TRP A 156 6.41 -7.22 -8.97
N SER A 157 5.20 -7.40 -8.42
CA SER A 157 4.64 -8.69 -7.98
C SER A 157 3.13 -8.75 -8.23
N TRP A 158 2.58 -9.95 -8.21
CA TRP A 158 1.15 -10.21 -8.48
C TRP A 158 0.57 -11.30 -7.58
N GLY A 159 -0.73 -11.57 -7.74
CA GLY A 159 -1.44 -12.52 -6.88
C GLY A 159 -1.76 -11.93 -5.51
N HIS A 160 -2.14 -10.64 -5.48
CA HIS A 160 -2.58 -9.96 -4.27
C HIS A 160 -4.09 -9.69 -4.29
N ARG A 161 -4.73 -9.79 -3.14
CA ARG A 161 -6.13 -9.45 -2.86
C ARG A 161 -6.31 -7.97 -2.52
N ASN A 162 -5.78 -7.52 -1.38
CA ASN A 162 -5.94 -6.14 -0.91
C ASN A 162 -4.79 -5.70 0.02
N PRO A 163 -3.57 -5.49 -0.51
CA PRO A 163 -2.42 -5.07 0.27
C PRO A 163 -2.57 -3.63 0.79
N GLN A 164 -2.61 -3.46 2.11
CA GLN A 164 -2.92 -2.20 2.80
C GLN A 164 -1.70 -1.54 3.46
N GLY A 165 -0.63 -2.32 3.72
CA GLY A 165 0.61 -1.86 4.33
C GLY A 165 1.80 -2.22 3.44
N LEU A 166 2.81 -1.35 3.44
CA LEU A 166 4.03 -1.53 2.67
C LEU A 166 5.15 -0.73 3.34
N VAL A 167 6.22 -1.40 3.74
CA VAL A 167 7.40 -0.77 4.35
C VAL A 167 8.67 -1.41 3.81
N PHE A 168 9.72 -0.61 3.67
CA PHE A 168 11.04 -1.09 3.28
C PHE A 168 12.03 -0.86 4.42
N ALA A 169 12.65 -1.94 4.88
CA ALA A 169 13.61 -1.91 5.97
C ALA A 169 14.66 -3.00 5.78
N ASN A 170 15.92 -2.68 6.09
CA ASN A 170 17.04 -3.64 6.02
C ASN A 170 17.14 -4.36 4.65
N ASN A 171 16.90 -3.64 3.56
CA ASN A 171 16.83 -4.20 2.19
C ASN A 171 15.71 -5.22 1.94
N ILE A 172 14.70 -5.27 2.80
CA ILE A 172 13.53 -6.14 2.69
C ILE A 172 12.28 -5.28 2.58
N MET A 173 11.43 -5.59 1.61
CA MET A 173 10.11 -5.00 1.49
C MET A 173 9.11 -5.92 2.17
N TYR A 174 8.34 -5.38 3.12
CA TYR A 174 7.26 -6.10 3.79
C TYR A 174 5.92 -5.51 3.36
N SER A 175 4.95 -6.39 3.13
CA SER A 175 3.56 -6.01 2.87
C SER A 175 2.65 -6.65 3.91
N SER A 176 1.59 -5.94 4.30
CA SER A 176 0.49 -6.52 5.06
C SER A 176 -0.80 -6.46 4.27
N GLU A 177 -1.56 -7.54 4.31
CA GLU A 177 -2.64 -7.77 3.35
C GLU A 177 -3.86 -8.43 3.99
N HIS A 178 -5.06 -7.98 3.58
CA HIS A 178 -6.31 -8.58 4.02
C HIS A 178 -6.59 -9.88 3.25
N GLY A 179 -6.75 -10.99 3.97
CA GLY A 179 -7.32 -12.23 3.43
C GLY A 179 -8.85 -12.14 3.27
N PRO A 180 -9.51 -13.15 2.67
CA PRO A 180 -10.95 -13.10 2.43
C PRO A 180 -11.76 -13.20 3.72
N SER A 181 -11.73 -14.35 4.39
CA SER A 181 -12.41 -14.60 5.68
C SER A 181 -11.47 -15.20 6.74
N ASN A 182 -10.30 -15.60 6.31
CA ASN A 182 -9.16 -16.22 6.98
C ASN A 182 -7.89 -15.52 6.48
N ASP A 183 -6.76 -15.87 7.06
CA ASP A 183 -5.42 -15.65 6.52
C ASP A 183 -5.16 -14.22 6.02
N ASP A 184 -5.32 -13.23 6.90
CA ASP A 184 -4.58 -11.97 6.69
C ASP A 184 -3.09 -12.27 6.74
N GLU A 185 -2.28 -11.56 5.96
CA GLU A 185 -0.89 -11.95 5.70
C GLU A 185 0.12 -10.86 6.06
N ILE A 186 1.33 -11.29 6.44
CA ILE A 186 2.58 -10.53 6.23
C ILE A 186 3.40 -11.23 5.18
N ASN A 187 3.78 -10.48 4.14
CA ASN A 187 4.56 -10.97 3.02
C ASN A 187 5.93 -10.29 2.96
N ILE A 188 6.97 -11.04 2.60
CA ILE A 188 8.22 -10.47 2.10
C ILE A 188 8.10 -10.34 0.59
N ILE A 189 8.13 -9.10 0.10
CA ILE A 189 7.92 -8.76 -1.29
C ILE A 189 9.22 -8.83 -2.09
N GLU A 190 9.24 -9.77 -3.02
CA GLU A 190 10.34 -10.03 -3.96
C GLU A 190 9.93 -9.75 -5.41
N LYS A 191 10.92 -9.36 -6.21
CA LYS A 191 10.79 -9.09 -7.65
C LYS A 191 10.26 -10.32 -8.40
N GLY A 192 9.19 -10.15 -9.16
CA GLY A 192 8.69 -11.18 -10.09
C GLY A 192 8.10 -12.40 -9.41
N ARG A 193 7.58 -12.25 -8.19
CA ARG A 193 6.92 -13.33 -7.44
C ARG A 193 5.40 -13.22 -7.52
N ASN A 194 4.77 -14.39 -7.47
CA ASN A 194 3.33 -14.58 -7.28
C ASN A 194 3.02 -14.79 -5.79
N TYR A 195 1.97 -14.15 -5.27
CA TYR A 195 1.51 -14.30 -3.88
C TYR A 195 0.21 -15.12 -3.77
N GLY A 196 -0.18 -15.79 -4.86
CA GLY A 196 -1.11 -16.91 -4.82
C GLY A 196 -2.59 -16.56 -4.95
N TRP A 197 -3.04 -15.39 -4.49
CA TRP A 197 -4.46 -15.02 -4.55
C TRP A 197 -4.99 -15.02 -6.01
N PRO A 198 -6.19 -15.59 -6.29
CA PRO A 198 -7.13 -16.22 -5.36
C PRO A 198 -6.96 -17.74 -5.20
N ASP A 199 -6.02 -18.35 -5.92
CA ASP A 199 -5.85 -19.80 -5.95
C ASP A 199 -5.20 -20.37 -4.68
N VAL A 200 -4.58 -19.49 -3.88
CA VAL A 200 -4.00 -19.78 -2.56
C VAL A 200 -4.41 -18.69 -1.58
N GLU A 201 -4.86 -19.11 -0.40
CA GLU A 201 -5.18 -18.23 0.74
C GLU A 201 -4.16 -18.50 1.86
N GLY A 202 -3.24 -17.57 2.13
CA GLY A 202 -2.20 -17.78 3.14
C GLY A 202 -1.12 -18.79 2.70
N PHE A 203 -0.92 -19.83 3.51
CA PHE A 203 0.06 -20.89 3.24
C PHE A 203 -0.47 -21.94 2.27
N CYS A 204 0.41 -22.57 1.49
CA CYS A 204 0.08 -23.64 0.54
C CYS A 204 -0.25 -24.95 1.29
N ASN A 205 -1.46 -25.05 1.84
CA ASN A 205 -1.80 -26.06 2.84
C ASN A 205 -2.63 -27.23 2.27
N THR A 206 -3.43 -26.99 1.23
CA THR A 206 -4.20 -28.01 0.53
C THR A 206 -3.41 -28.62 -0.63
N GLY A 207 -3.81 -29.83 -1.08
CA GLY A 207 -3.19 -30.45 -2.25
C GLY A 207 -3.33 -29.62 -3.53
N SER A 208 -4.45 -28.90 -3.72
CA SER A 208 -4.63 -27.98 -4.84
C SER A 208 -3.69 -26.77 -4.76
N GLU A 209 -3.56 -26.15 -3.58
CA GLU A 209 -2.66 -25.02 -3.37
C GLU A 209 -1.21 -25.42 -3.55
N GLN A 210 -0.79 -26.57 -3.01
CA GLN A 210 0.58 -27.07 -3.18
C GLN A 210 0.93 -27.27 -4.67
N ASN A 211 0.00 -27.84 -5.44
CA ASN A 211 0.18 -27.98 -6.89
C ASN A 211 0.26 -26.61 -7.58
N PHE A 212 -0.63 -25.67 -7.21
CA PHE A 212 -0.60 -24.32 -7.76
C PHE A 212 0.69 -23.58 -7.42
N CYS A 213 1.13 -23.65 -6.16
CA CYS A 213 2.34 -23.01 -5.67
C CYS A 213 3.59 -23.51 -6.40
N ALA A 214 3.70 -24.83 -6.57
CA ALA A 214 4.78 -25.47 -7.31
C ALA A 214 4.79 -25.06 -8.79
N ALA A 215 3.62 -24.93 -9.42
CA ALA A 215 3.50 -24.59 -10.83
C ALA A 215 3.70 -23.08 -11.12
N ASN A 216 3.32 -22.20 -10.19
CA ASN A 216 3.21 -20.76 -10.43
C ASN A 216 4.20 -19.91 -9.64
N ASN A 217 5.26 -20.53 -9.11
CA ASN A 217 6.34 -19.85 -8.40
C ASN A 217 5.81 -18.96 -7.24
N VAL A 218 4.86 -19.49 -6.48
CA VAL A 218 4.21 -18.75 -5.38
C VAL A 218 5.19 -18.55 -4.24
N LYS A 219 5.18 -17.36 -3.64
CA LYS A 219 5.88 -17.03 -2.41
C LYS A 219 4.85 -17.02 -1.28
N GLU A 220 5.04 -17.89 -0.31
CA GLU A 220 4.19 -17.93 0.88
C GLU A 220 4.45 -16.72 1.80
N PRO A 221 3.43 -16.30 2.57
CA PRO A 221 3.60 -15.30 3.61
C PRO A 221 4.56 -15.77 4.69
N ILE A 222 5.15 -14.83 5.43
CA ILE A 222 5.94 -15.16 6.63
C ILE A 222 5.07 -15.31 7.88
N TYR A 223 3.82 -14.87 7.82
CA TYR A 223 2.86 -14.97 8.91
C TYR A 223 1.42 -14.85 8.38
N THR A 224 0.48 -15.61 8.95
CA THR A 224 -0.96 -15.43 8.69
C THR A 224 -1.78 -15.35 9.97
N TRP A 225 -2.95 -14.70 9.89
CA TRP A 225 -3.94 -14.66 10.98
C TRP A 225 -5.28 -15.27 10.56
N THR A 226 -5.70 -16.29 11.31
CA THR A 226 -7.05 -16.85 11.28
C THR A 226 -7.59 -16.94 12.72
N PRO A 227 -8.69 -16.24 13.08
CA PRO A 227 -9.51 -15.35 12.23
C PRO A 227 -8.78 -14.06 11.82
N THR A 228 -9.24 -13.43 10.75
CA THR A 228 -8.69 -12.15 10.25
C THR A 228 -8.74 -11.06 11.31
N VAL A 229 -7.73 -10.20 11.29
CA VAL A 229 -7.52 -9.01 12.14
C VAL A 229 -7.64 -7.69 11.35
N ALA A 230 -7.84 -7.77 10.03
CA ALA A 230 -7.88 -6.65 9.08
C ALA A 230 -6.62 -5.78 9.17
N THR A 231 -5.50 -6.34 8.72
CA THR A 231 -4.16 -5.74 8.71
C THR A 231 -4.08 -4.48 7.83
N CYS A 232 -3.52 -3.38 8.32
CA CYS A 232 -3.48 -2.12 7.56
C CYS A 232 -2.08 -1.52 7.44
N GLY A 233 -1.79 -0.41 8.12
CA GLY A 233 -0.48 0.24 8.08
C GLY A 233 0.60 -0.64 8.71
N LEU A 234 1.76 -0.73 8.05
CA LEU A 234 2.94 -1.44 8.53
C LEU A 234 4.11 -0.46 8.61
N ASP A 235 4.89 -0.51 9.68
CA ASP A 235 6.10 0.29 9.86
C ASP A 235 7.23 -0.55 10.50
N TYR A 236 8.47 -0.10 10.39
CA TYR A 236 9.63 -0.76 11.00
C TYR A 236 10.25 0.09 12.10
N TYR A 237 10.35 -0.48 13.29
CA TYR A 237 10.89 0.22 14.46
C TYR A 237 12.39 -0.09 14.65
N SER A 238 13.24 0.88 14.35
CA SER A 238 14.70 0.78 14.48
C SER A 238 15.31 1.61 15.61
N SER A 239 14.50 2.42 16.29
CA SER A 239 14.96 3.39 17.28
C SER A 239 15.35 2.75 18.62
N ASP A 240 16.31 3.34 19.32
CA ASP A 240 16.67 2.97 20.70
C ASP A 240 15.76 3.62 21.76
N ARG A 241 14.76 4.43 21.37
CA ARG A 241 13.87 5.12 22.32
C ARG A 241 13.00 4.15 23.13
N ILE A 242 12.58 3.05 22.52
CA ILE A 242 11.87 1.94 23.15
C ILE A 242 12.66 0.67 22.79
N PRO A 243 13.75 0.36 23.52
CA PRO A 243 14.66 -0.71 23.14
C PRO A 243 13.99 -2.07 22.93
N GLN A 244 12.90 -2.34 23.65
CA GLN A 244 12.15 -3.59 23.57
C GLN A 244 11.41 -3.78 22.23
N TRP A 245 11.22 -2.70 21.46
CA TRP A 245 10.57 -2.74 20.15
C TRP A 245 11.58 -2.74 19.00
N LYS A 246 12.88 -2.62 19.30
CA LYS A 246 13.91 -2.52 18.28
C LYS A 246 13.93 -3.78 17.41
N ASN A 247 14.00 -3.55 16.09
CA ASN A 247 13.96 -4.58 15.05
C ASN A 247 12.60 -5.29 14.93
N SER A 248 11.50 -4.61 15.26
CA SER A 248 10.14 -5.12 15.11
C SER A 248 9.40 -4.42 13.96
N LEU A 249 8.50 -5.18 13.33
CA LEU A 249 7.44 -4.61 12.52
C LEU A 249 6.30 -4.16 13.45
N LEU A 250 5.80 -2.95 13.23
CA LEU A 250 4.61 -2.41 13.90
C LEU A 250 3.45 -2.45 12.92
N LEU A 251 2.42 -3.21 13.28
CA LEU A 251 1.24 -3.42 12.46
C LEU A 251 0.02 -2.78 13.10
N ALA A 252 -0.68 -1.95 12.34
CA ALA A 252 -2.02 -1.50 12.69
C ALA A 252 -3.06 -2.53 12.19
N THR A 253 -4.09 -2.77 13.01
CA THR A 253 -5.20 -3.68 12.69
C THR A 253 -6.53 -2.94 12.84
N LEU A 254 -7.48 -3.15 11.93
CA LEU A 254 -8.77 -2.47 11.92
C LEU A 254 -9.83 -3.23 12.73
N LYS A 255 -9.74 -4.56 12.78
CA LYS A 255 -10.65 -5.39 13.57
C LYS A 255 -10.09 -5.55 14.98
N LYS A 256 -10.99 -5.63 15.97
CA LYS A 256 -10.61 -5.90 17.36
C LYS A 256 -9.88 -7.24 17.41
N LEU A 257 -8.65 -7.24 17.92
CA LEU A 257 -7.92 -8.47 18.22
C LEU A 257 -8.75 -9.31 19.21
N PRO A 258 -8.79 -10.64 19.07
CA PRO A 258 -9.39 -11.52 20.09
C PRO A 258 -8.80 -11.17 21.46
N SER A 259 -9.62 -11.17 22.51
CA SER A 259 -9.14 -10.92 23.87
C SER A 259 -8.06 -11.93 24.23
N LEU A 260 -6.85 -11.46 24.55
CA LEU A 260 -5.80 -12.32 25.09
C LEU A 260 -6.26 -12.82 26.47
N PRO A 261 -6.30 -14.14 26.73
CA PRO A 261 -6.56 -14.63 28.06
C PRO A 261 -5.42 -14.17 28.98
N VAL A 262 -5.76 -13.46 30.05
CA VAL A 262 -4.82 -13.15 31.13
C VAL A 262 -4.55 -14.47 31.85
N LYS A 263 -3.32 -15.00 31.73
CA LYS A 263 -2.83 -15.99 32.70
C LYS A 263 -2.60 -15.25 34.01
N THR A 264 -3.58 -15.29 34.90
CA THR A 264 -3.31 -15.09 36.32
C THR A 264 -2.58 -16.34 36.80
N GLY A 265 -1.35 -16.17 37.28
CA GLY A 265 -0.58 -17.24 37.92
C GLY A 265 -1.24 -17.77 39.18
#